data_AF-A0A938SI95-F1
#
_entry.id   AF-A0A938SI95-F1
#
_cell.length_a   1.000
_cell.length_b   1.000
_cell.length_c   1.000
_cell.angle_alpha   90.00
_cell.angle_beta   90.00
_cell.angle_gamma   90.00
#
_symmetry.space_group_name_H-M   'P 1'
#
loop_
_entity.id
_entity.type
_entity.pdbx_description
1 polymer ?
#
loop_
_entity_poly.entity_id
_entity_poly.type
_entity_poly.pdbx_seq_one_letter_code
_entity_poly.pdbx_strand_id
1 'polypeptide(L)'
;MTPKERVKLALAHKEADRVPVGEFAIDYKLIEAVLGRETFLRGKTKLTKALWAGRRDKVVESMKKDLVEFTLKTGLDMVAVSLVPGKSQKFDVPRQIDDYTWEDRAGNILRYSDATEDIMVFKEGTKPVPPEVRKEFAPDPNDESRWELLRHVVEKLGKTHYVFAR
;
A
#
# COMPACT_ATOMS: atom_id res chain seq x y z
N MET A 1 -25.50 -14.68 -4.85
CA MET A 1 -24.24 -15.23 -4.29
C MET A 1 -23.37 -14.08 -3.83
N THR A 2 -22.76 -14.17 -2.65
CA THR A 2 -21.78 -13.18 -2.22
C THR A 2 -20.50 -13.30 -3.05
N PRO A 3 -19.73 -12.20 -3.19
CA PRO A 3 -18.43 -12.28 -3.84
C PRO A 3 -17.48 -13.37 -3.29
N LYS A 4 -17.45 -13.55 -1.98
CA LYS A 4 -16.67 -14.58 -1.31
C LYS A 4 -17.10 -16.00 -1.71
N GLU A 5 -18.41 -16.26 -1.73
CA GLU A 5 -18.95 -17.56 -2.15
C GLU A 5 -18.59 -17.84 -3.61
N ARG A 6 -18.72 -16.83 -4.48
CA ARG A 6 -18.36 -16.91 -5.90
C ARG A 6 -16.90 -17.32 -6.10
N VAL A 7 -15.98 -16.65 -5.39
CA VAL A 7 -14.56 -16.99 -5.43
C VAL A 7 -14.30 -18.40 -4.90
N LYS A 8 -14.93 -18.79 -3.78
CA LYS A 8 -14.77 -20.14 -3.22
C LYS A 8 -15.26 -21.25 -4.16
N LEU A 9 -16.37 -21.05 -4.87
CA LEU A 9 -16.86 -22.02 -5.85
C LEU A 9 -15.91 -22.12 -7.04
N ALA A 10 -15.45 -21.00 -7.58
CA ALA A 10 -14.49 -20.99 -8.68
C ALA A 10 -13.18 -21.72 -8.30
N LEU A 11 -12.62 -21.44 -7.12
CA LEU A 11 -11.43 -22.14 -6.59
C LEU A 11 -11.67 -23.64 -6.39
N ALA A 12 -12.92 -24.05 -6.12
CA ALA A 12 -13.31 -25.45 -6.01
C ALA A 12 -13.71 -26.09 -7.36
N HIS A 13 -13.47 -25.41 -8.48
CA HIS A 13 -13.86 -25.83 -9.83
C HIS A 13 -15.37 -26.12 -9.96
N LYS A 14 -16.20 -25.39 -9.20
CA LYS A 14 -17.66 -25.44 -9.26
C LYS A 14 -18.19 -24.20 -9.97
N GLU A 15 -19.32 -24.36 -10.65
CA GLU A 15 -20.00 -23.24 -11.31
C GLU A 15 -20.50 -22.23 -10.27
N ALA A 16 -20.20 -20.95 -10.53
CA ALA A 16 -20.67 -19.82 -9.75
C ALA A 16 -21.68 -19.02 -10.56
N ASP A 17 -22.35 -18.03 -9.97
CA ASP A 17 -23.34 -17.20 -10.66
C ASP A 17 -22.74 -16.31 -11.77
N ARG A 18 -21.44 -16.03 -11.69
CA ARG A 18 -20.60 -15.46 -12.77
C ARG A 18 -19.12 -15.73 -12.48
N VAL A 19 -18.24 -15.47 -13.44
CA VAL A 19 -16.78 -15.48 -13.22
C VAL A 19 -16.44 -14.44 -12.13
N PRO A 20 -15.76 -14.83 -11.04
CA PRO A 20 -15.28 -13.86 -10.05
C PRO A 20 -14.16 -12.99 -10.64
N VAL A 21 -14.16 -11.71 -10.31
CA VAL A 21 -13.18 -10.74 -10.78
C VAL A 21 -12.48 -10.13 -9.57
N GLY A 22 -11.15 -10.07 -9.63
CA GLY A 22 -10.31 -9.48 -8.60
C GLY A 22 -9.06 -8.92 -9.25
N GLU A 23 -8.46 -7.91 -8.62
CA GLU A 23 -7.23 -7.31 -9.09
C GLU A 23 -6.18 -7.33 -7.99
N PHE A 24 -4.95 -7.70 -8.38
CA PHE A 24 -3.81 -7.69 -7.46
C PHE A 24 -3.26 -6.27 -7.25
N ALA A 25 -3.34 -5.44 -8.29
CA ALA A 25 -2.70 -4.14 -8.32
C ALA A 25 -3.47 -3.16 -9.22
N ILE A 26 -4.05 -2.12 -8.61
CA ILE A 26 -4.72 -1.03 -9.33
C ILE A 26 -4.00 0.27 -8.99
N ASP A 27 -3.47 0.95 -10.00
CA ASP A 27 -2.76 2.21 -9.81
C ASP A 27 -3.67 3.27 -9.18
N TYR A 28 -3.09 4.14 -8.35
CA TYR A 28 -3.85 5.11 -7.57
C TYR A 28 -4.72 6.00 -8.46
N LYS A 29 -4.29 6.34 -9.68
CA LYS A 29 -5.08 7.19 -10.60
C LYS A 29 -6.45 6.59 -10.92
N LEU A 30 -6.51 5.27 -11.12
CA LEU A 30 -7.77 4.57 -11.36
C LEU A 30 -8.63 4.52 -10.08
N ILE A 31 -8.00 4.33 -8.92
CA ILE A 31 -8.69 4.39 -7.64
C ILE A 31 -9.30 5.78 -7.43
N GLU A 32 -8.55 6.85 -7.66
CA GLU A 32 -9.03 8.23 -7.53
C GLU A 32 -10.13 8.56 -8.52
N ALA A 33 -10.05 8.07 -9.76
CA ALA A 33 -11.12 8.23 -10.75
C ALA A 33 -12.44 7.60 -10.28
N VAL A 34 -12.38 6.42 -9.64
CA VAL A 34 -13.57 5.76 -9.07
C VAL A 34 -14.07 6.45 -7.79
N LEU A 35 -13.15 6.91 -6.94
CA LEU A 35 -13.50 7.51 -5.65
C LEU A 35 -13.89 8.99 -5.73
N GLY A 36 -13.45 9.70 -6.77
CA GLY A 36 -13.63 11.15 -6.95
C GLY A 36 -12.81 12.00 -5.98
N ARG A 37 -11.72 11.45 -5.42
CA ARG A 37 -10.84 12.12 -4.45
C ARG A 37 -9.45 11.52 -4.44
N GLU A 38 -8.49 12.21 -3.83
CA GLU A 38 -7.15 11.67 -3.64
C GLU A 38 -7.11 10.46 -2.69
N THR A 39 -6.20 9.52 -2.93
CA THR A 39 -5.94 8.36 -2.06
C THR A 39 -4.46 8.11 -1.83
N PHE A 40 -4.11 7.49 -0.71
CA PHE A 40 -2.76 6.95 -0.49
C PHE A 40 -2.60 5.49 -0.94
N LEU A 41 -3.68 4.79 -1.33
CA LEU A 41 -3.58 3.44 -1.87
C LEU A 41 -2.74 3.43 -3.13
N ARG A 42 -1.62 2.71 -3.09
CA ARG A 42 -0.62 2.67 -4.16
C ARG A 42 -0.23 4.07 -4.65
N GLY A 43 -0.20 5.04 -3.73
CA GLY A 43 0.03 6.45 -4.04
C GLY A 43 1.47 6.79 -4.44
N LYS A 44 2.38 5.82 -4.58
CA LYS A 44 3.76 6.03 -5.02
C LYS A 44 4.44 7.19 -4.27
N THR A 45 4.93 8.21 -4.98
CA THR A 45 5.62 9.38 -4.40
C THR A 45 4.81 10.10 -3.32
N LYS A 46 3.49 10.31 -3.47
CA LYS A 46 2.70 11.00 -2.42
C LYS A 46 2.58 10.19 -1.14
N LEU A 47 2.52 8.85 -1.26
CA LEU A 47 2.56 7.96 -0.10
C LEU A 47 3.93 8.07 0.58
N THR A 48 5.02 7.93 -0.18
CA THR A 48 6.40 8.04 0.34
C THR A 48 6.64 9.37 1.05
N LYS A 49 6.30 10.50 0.41
CA LYS A 49 6.43 11.84 1.00
C LYS A 49 5.55 12.02 2.24
N ALA A 50 4.35 11.44 2.27
CA ALA A 50 3.50 11.50 3.46
C ALA A 50 4.10 10.74 4.65
N LEU A 51 4.68 9.57 4.41
CA LEU A 51 5.35 8.79 5.44
C LEU A 51 6.63 9.47 5.95
N TRP A 52 7.43 10.05 5.06
CA TRP A 52 8.59 10.87 5.44
C TRP A 52 8.21 12.08 6.28
N ALA A 53 7.04 12.68 6.04
CA ALA A 53 6.49 13.77 6.83
C ALA A 53 5.83 13.31 8.15
N GLY A 54 5.98 12.04 8.55
CA GLY A 54 5.39 11.50 9.77
C GLY A 54 3.87 11.37 9.75
N ARG A 55 3.23 11.46 8.57
CA ARG A 55 1.75 11.45 8.42
C ARG A 55 1.17 10.04 8.36
N ARG A 56 1.76 9.08 9.07
CA ARG A 56 1.37 7.65 9.03
C ARG A 56 -0.11 7.44 9.31
N ASP A 57 -0.65 8.03 10.38
CA ASP A 57 -2.06 7.79 10.74
C ASP A 57 -3.03 8.37 9.70
N LYS A 58 -2.73 9.55 9.14
CA LYS A 58 -3.51 10.11 8.02
C LYS A 58 -3.50 9.19 6.80
N VAL A 59 -2.34 8.61 6.48
CA VAL A 59 -2.20 7.64 5.37
C VAL A 59 -3.07 6.41 5.63
N VAL A 60 -2.96 5.82 6.82
CA VAL A 60 -3.67 4.58 7.16
C VAL A 60 -5.18 4.79 7.22
N GLU A 61 -5.67 5.90 7.76
CA GLU A 61 -7.10 6.21 7.78
C GLU A 61 -7.67 6.41 6.37
N SER A 62 -6.94 7.08 5.47
CA SER A 62 -7.32 7.15 4.05
C SER A 62 -7.36 5.77 3.43
N MET A 63 -6.33 4.94 3.60
CA MET A 63 -6.30 3.58 3.04
C MET A 63 -7.48 2.71 3.53
N LYS A 64 -7.83 2.79 4.82
CA LYS A 64 -8.98 2.07 5.40
C LYS A 64 -10.28 2.44 4.69
N LYS A 65 -10.57 3.74 4.60
CA LYS A 65 -11.77 4.26 3.93
C LYS A 65 -11.79 3.92 2.44
N ASP A 66 -10.69 4.24 1.76
CA ASP A 66 -10.61 4.21 0.31
C ASP A 66 -10.67 2.78 -0.23
N LEU A 67 -10.04 1.81 0.44
CA LEU A 67 -10.01 0.43 -0.05
C LEU A 67 -11.39 -0.20 0.01
N VAL A 68 -12.11 0.03 1.12
CA VAL A 68 -13.47 -0.47 1.29
C VAL A 68 -14.41 0.16 0.28
N GLU A 69 -14.40 1.50 0.15
CA GLU A 69 -15.28 2.19 -0.80
C GLU A 69 -14.97 1.82 -2.25
N PHE A 70 -13.70 1.70 -2.60
CA PHE A 70 -13.26 1.33 -3.94
C PHE A 70 -13.74 -0.08 -4.31
N THR A 71 -13.57 -1.07 -3.42
CA THR A 71 -14.05 -2.44 -3.66
C THR A 71 -15.56 -2.45 -3.88
N LEU A 72 -16.32 -1.72 -3.05
CA LEU A 72 -17.78 -1.69 -3.17
C LEU A 72 -18.25 -1.01 -4.47
N LYS A 73 -17.60 0.10 -4.87
CA LYS A 73 -17.95 0.82 -6.11
C LYS A 73 -17.59 0.05 -7.37
N THR A 74 -16.52 -0.73 -7.35
CA THR A 74 -16.07 -1.50 -8.52
C THR A 74 -16.76 -2.85 -8.65
N GLY A 75 -17.40 -3.33 -7.58
CA GLY A 75 -18.04 -4.65 -7.57
C GLY A 75 -17.05 -5.81 -7.66
N LEU A 76 -15.77 -5.55 -7.35
CA LEU A 76 -14.72 -6.56 -7.29
C LEU A 76 -15.05 -7.60 -6.22
N ASP A 77 -14.69 -8.85 -6.50
CA ASP A 77 -15.01 -9.96 -5.62
C ASP A 77 -13.95 -10.26 -4.57
N MET A 78 -12.74 -9.80 -4.86
CA MET A 78 -11.55 -10.05 -4.07
C MET A 78 -10.94 -8.72 -3.62
N VAL A 79 -10.35 -8.73 -2.43
CA VAL A 79 -9.68 -7.55 -1.85
C VAL A 79 -8.25 -7.91 -1.49
N ALA A 80 -7.31 -7.34 -2.24
CA ALA A 80 -5.89 -7.41 -1.92
C ALA A 80 -5.58 -6.43 -0.79
N VAL A 81 -5.09 -6.93 0.34
CA VAL A 81 -4.71 -6.10 1.48
C VAL A 81 -3.25 -6.33 1.85
N SER A 82 -2.49 -5.25 2.01
CA SER A 82 -1.13 -5.28 2.53
C SER A 82 -1.10 -4.80 3.98
N LEU A 83 -0.03 -5.16 4.68
CA LEU A 83 0.28 -4.51 5.96
C LEU A 83 0.57 -3.01 5.74
N VAL A 84 0.21 -2.21 6.74
CA VAL A 84 0.60 -0.80 6.79
C VAL A 84 1.86 -0.62 7.61
N PRO A 85 2.57 0.52 7.47
CA PRO A 85 3.66 0.83 8.39
C PRO A 85 3.20 0.82 9.85
N GLY A 86 4.08 0.37 10.74
CA GLY A 86 3.84 0.40 12.18
C GLY A 86 3.74 1.83 12.72
N LYS A 87 3.10 2.01 13.87
CA LYS A 87 3.05 3.31 14.57
C LYS A 87 4.42 3.68 15.15
N SER A 88 5.20 2.69 15.55
CA SER A 88 6.58 2.89 16.02
C SER A 88 7.59 2.92 14.88
N GLN A 89 7.15 2.66 13.63
CA GLN A 89 8.05 2.55 12.49
C GLN A 89 8.71 3.89 12.19
N LYS A 90 10.04 3.89 12.23
CA LYS A 90 10.87 4.99 11.75
C LYS A 90 11.05 4.89 10.24
N PHE A 91 11.11 6.03 9.58
CA PHE A 91 11.46 6.12 8.17
C PHE A 91 12.83 6.76 8.03
N ASP A 92 13.71 6.16 7.25
CA ASP A 92 14.98 6.79 6.88
C ASP A 92 14.68 7.84 5.81
N VAL A 93 14.48 9.08 6.25
CA VAL A 93 14.13 10.20 5.37
C VAL A 93 15.40 10.68 4.66
N PRO A 94 15.48 10.60 3.33
CA PRO A 94 16.68 11.00 2.61
C PRO A 94 16.82 12.53 2.59
N ARG A 95 18.06 13.00 2.47
CA ARG A 95 18.36 14.43 2.39
C ARG A 95 17.94 14.95 1.01
N GLN A 96 17.07 15.94 0.97
CA GLN A 96 16.69 16.58 -0.30
C GLN A 96 17.87 17.35 -0.89
N ILE A 97 18.14 17.14 -2.18
CA ILE A 97 19.15 17.86 -2.97
C ILE A 97 18.48 18.96 -3.77
N ASP A 98 17.37 18.64 -4.44
CA ASP A 98 16.53 19.56 -5.21
C ASP A 98 15.06 19.09 -5.19
N ASP A 99 14.19 19.71 -5.99
CA ASP A 99 12.75 19.42 -6.01
C ASP A 99 12.40 17.96 -6.37
N TYR A 100 13.30 17.26 -7.08
CA TYR A 100 13.08 15.94 -7.63
C TYR A 100 14.15 14.91 -7.23
N THR A 101 15.14 15.31 -6.44
CA THR A 101 16.32 14.50 -6.14
C THR A 101 16.61 14.48 -4.65
N TRP A 102 16.91 13.31 -4.12
CA TRP A 102 17.29 13.08 -2.73
C TRP A 102 18.54 12.19 -2.66
N GLU A 103 19.29 12.31 -1.56
CA GLU A 103 20.39 11.41 -1.24
C GLU A 103 20.05 10.64 0.04
N ASP A 104 20.07 9.31 -0.03
CA ASP A 104 19.90 8.48 1.17
C ASP A 104 21.24 8.28 1.93
N ARG A 105 21.17 7.57 3.05
CA ARG A 105 22.34 7.34 3.90
C ARG A 105 23.43 6.49 3.24
N ALA A 106 23.06 5.60 2.33
CA ALA A 106 24.02 4.82 1.55
C ALA A 106 24.69 5.66 0.46
N GLY A 107 24.28 6.92 0.29
CA GLY A 107 24.73 7.80 -0.79
C GLY A 107 24.05 7.49 -2.11
N ASN A 108 22.94 6.72 -2.10
CA ASN A 108 22.15 6.53 -3.31
C ASN A 108 21.50 7.86 -3.68
N ILE A 109 21.55 8.19 -4.96
CA ILE A 109 20.78 9.31 -5.50
C ILE A 109 19.42 8.76 -5.90
N LEU A 110 18.39 9.19 -5.19
CA LEU A 110 17.01 8.90 -5.48
C LEU A 110 16.44 10.02 -6.34
N ARG A 111 15.70 9.69 -7.39
CA ARG A 111 15.06 10.67 -8.26
C ARG A 111 13.61 10.33 -8.51
N TYR A 112 12.77 11.34 -8.52
CA TYR A 112 11.41 11.25 -8.99
C TYR A 112 11.36 11.03 -10.51
N SER A 113 10.51 10.11 -10.95
CA SER A 113 10.26 9.81 -12.36
C SER A 113 8.83 10.22 -12.71
N ASP A 114 8.64 11.16 -13.65
CA ASP A 114 7.31 11.54 -14.15
C ASP A 114 6.57 10.37 -14.83
N ALA A 115 7.31 9.47 -15.48
CA ALA A 115 6.73 8.35 -16.21
C ALA A 115 6.08 7.32 -15.27
N THR A 116 6.66 7.13 -14.08
CA THR A 116 6.16 6.16 -13.10
C THR A 116 5.50 6.82 -11.90
N GLU A 117 5.70 8.12 -11.70
CA GLU A 117 5.30 8.92 -10.53
C GLU A 117 5.87 8.39 -9.21
N ASP A 118 7.04 7.75 -9.28
CA ASP A 118 7.71 7.12 -8.14
C ASP A 118 9.10 7.70 -7.89
N ILE A 119 9.59 7.54 -6.67
CA ILE A 119 10.96 7.88 -6.27
C ILE A 119 11.80 6.61 -6.34
N MET A 120 12.75 6.57 -7.26
CA MET A 120 13.57 5.39 -7.53
C MET A 120 15.05 5.69 -7.36
N VAL A 121 15.88 4.67 -7.13
CA VAL A 121 17.34 4.80 -7.18
C VAL A 121 17.74 5.12 -8.62
N PHE A 122 18.27 6.32 -8.82
CA PHE A 122 18.84 6.77 -10.09
C PHE A 122 20.33 6.45 -10.20
N LYS A 123 21.04 6.48 -9.07
CA LYS A 123 22.45 6.11 -8.98
C LYS A 123 22.73 5.45 -7.63
N GLU A 124 23.40 4.30 -7.67
CA GLU A 124 23.84 3.62 -6.45
C GLU A 124 24.99 4.38 -5.78
N GLY A 125 24.89 4.47 -4.45
CA GLY A 125 25.93 4.98 -3.58
C GLY A 125 26.88 3.88 -3.11
N THR A 126 28.01 4.29 -2.53
CA THR A 126 29.03 3.37 -2.01
C THR A 126 29.25 3.53 -0.50
N LYS A 127 28.46 4.38 0.18
CA LYS A 127 28.65 4.63 1.61
C LYS A 127 28.19 3.39 2.39
N PRO A 128 29.04 2.82 3.25
CA PRO A 128 28.62 1.69 4.07
C PRO A 128 27.54 2.14 5.06
N VAL A 129 26.44 1.39 5.12
CA VAL A 129 25.40 1.58 6.14
C VAL A 129 25.59 0.52 7.22
N PRO A 130 25.93 0.90 8.46
CA PRO A 130 26.13 -0.04 9.55
C PRO A 130 24.88 -0.92 9.79
N PRO A 131 25.05 -2.22 10.11
CA PRO A 131 23.92 -3.11 10.40
C PRO A 131 22.97 -2.59 11.48
N GLU A 132 23.48 -1.85 12.46
CA GLU A 132 22.74 -1.26 13.58
C GLU A 132 21.73 -0.23 13.08
N VAL A 133 22.14 0.58 12.10
CA VAL A 133 21.25 1.55 11.46
C VAL A 133 20.18 0.85 10.63
N ARG A 134 20.54 -0.21 9.91
CA ARG A 134 19.55 -1.02 9.16
C ARG A 134 18.50 -1.62 10.10
N LYS A 135 18.92 -2.06 11.30
CA LYS A 135 18.01 -2.56 12.34
C LYS A 135 17.12 -1.46 12.92
N GLU A 136 17.64 -0.24 13.09
CA GLU A 136 16.85 0.89 13.61
C GLU A 136 15.63 1.21 12.74
N PHE A 137 15.79 1.13 11.41
CA PHE A 137 14.72 1.41 10.44
C PHE A 137 13.97 0.16 9.98
N ALA A 138 14.34 -1.03 10.46
CA ALA A 138 13.62 -2.24 10.15
C ALA A 138 12.23 -2.20 10.80
N PRO A 139 11.15 -2.55 10.07
CA PRO A 139 9.83 -2.64 10.66
C PRO A 139 9.80 -3.68 11.78
N ASP A 140 9.31 -3.31 12.96
CA ASP A 140 9.09 -4.25 14.05
C ASP A 140 8.03 -5.28 13.62
N PRO A 141 8.36 -6.58 13.51
CA PRO A 141 7.40 -7.61 13.12
C PRO A 141 6.28 -7.79 14.16
N ASN A 142 6.50 -7.38 15.41
CA ASN A 142 5.54 -7.50 16.49
C ASN A 142 4.68 -6.24 16.68
N ASP A 143 4.86 -5.20 15.88
CA ASP A 143 4.01 -4.01 15.96
C ASP A 143 2.60 -4.34 15.42
N GLU A 144 1.69 -4.56 16.37
CA GLU A 144 0.29 -4.89 16.14
C GLU A 144 -0.48 -3.86 15.29
N SER A 145 0.01 -2.61 15.22
CA SER A 145 -0.61 -1.56 14.42
C SER A 145 -0.46 -1.77 12.91
N ARG A 146 0.49 -2.62 12.48
CA ARG A 146 0.68 -2.99 11.07
C ARG A 146 -0.53 -3.71 10.47
N TRP A 147 -1.33 -4.34 11.33
CA TRP A 147 -2.54 -5.09 10.98
C TRP A 147 -3.80 -4.23 10.88
N GLU A 148 -3.73 -2.93 11.18
CA GLU A 148 -4.90 -2.07 11.25
C GLU A 148 -5.75 -2.06 9.98
N LEU A 149 -5.11 -1.98 8.81
CA LEU A 149 -5.82 -2.01 7.53
C LEU A 149 -6.49 -3.37 7.29
N LEU A 150 -5.77 -4.48 7.54
CA LEU A 150 -6.32 -5.82 7.40
C LEU A 150 -7.53 -6.03 8.31
N ARG A 151 -7.40 -5.67 9.59
CA ARG A 151 -8.50 -5.80 10.56
C ARG A 151 -9.72 -5.00 10.12
N HIS A 152 -9.52 -3.76 9.67
CA HIS A 152 -10.60 -2.93 9.16
C HIS A 152 -11.28 -3.54 7.94
N VAL A 153 -10.51 -4.02 6.96
CA VAL A 153 -11.07 -4.67 5.75
C VAL A 153 -11.82 -5.96 6.11
N VAL A 154 -11.28 -6.79 6.99
CA VAL A 154 -11.94 -8.02 7.45
C VAL A 154 -13.24 -7.70 8.19
N GLU A 155 -13.24 -6.66 9.02
CA GLU A 155 -14.45 -6.20 9.72
C GLU A 155 -15.54 -5.77 8.73
N LYS A 156 -15.19 -4.95 7.72
CA LYS A 156 -16.18 -4.37 6.78
C LYS A 156 -16.59 -5.30 5.66
N LEU A 157 -15.64 -6.06 5.10
CA LEU A 157 -15.83 -6.85 3.88
C LEU A 157 -15.58 -8.34 4.09
N GLY A 158 -15.00 -8.76 5.21
CA GLY A 158 -14.62 -10.15 5.46
C GLY A 158 -15.78 -11.13 5.56
N LYS A 159 -17.04 -10.69 5.62
CA LYS A 159 -18.20 -11.59 5.48
C LYS A 159 -18.61 -11.80 4.03
N THR A 160 -18.35 -10.84 3.16
CA THR A 160 -18.92 -10.78 1.80
C THR A 160 -17.89 -10.91 0.69
N HIS A 161 -16.63 -10.49 0.90
CA HIS A 161 -15.58 -10.47 -0.12
C HIS A 161 -14.43 -11.41 0.23
N TYR A 162 -13.77 -11.94 -0.79
CA TYR A 162 -12.60 -12.78 -0.62
C TYR A 162 -11.37 -11.91 -0.33
N VAL A 163 -11.03 -11.75 0.94
CA VAL A 163 -9.85 -10.99 1.39
C VAL A 163 -8.62 -11.88 1.29
N PHE A 164 -7.57 -11.36 0.65
CA PHE A 164 -6.28 -12.06 0.55
C PHE A 164 -5.13 -11.09 0.81
N ALA A 165 -4.06 -11.64 1.37
CA ALA A 165 -2.88 -10.87 1.72
C ALA A 165 -1.94 -10.70 0.52
N ARG A 166 -1.26 -9.56 0.48
CA ARG A 166 -0.09 -9.30 -0.36
C ARG A 166 1.13 -9.07 0.51
#